data_AF-A0A961VAN6-F1
#
_entry.id   AF-A0A961VAN6-F1
#
_cell.length_a   1.000
_cell.length_b   1.000
_cell.length_c   1.000
_cell.angle_alpha   90.00
_cell.angle_beta   90.00
_cell.angle_gamma   90.00
#
_symmetry.space_group_name_H-M   'P 1'
#
loop_
_entity.id
_entity.type
_entity.pdbx_description
1 polymer ?
#
loop_
_entity_poly.entity_id
_entity_poly.type
_entity_poly.pdbx_seq_one_letter_code
_entity_poly.pdbx_strand_id
1 'polypeptide(L)'
;MVNIANLDRFDREILNVLMQDGRISILDLSDRVGLSPTPVSRRVKRLEDAGVITGYTALVDEEALGFGISVFVSVRLEKQIDVALAEFENAIRAMPEVVDCWLM
;
A
#
# COMPACT_ATOMS: atom_id res chain seq x y z
N MET A 1 -7.85 13.68 -6.75
CA MET A 1 -8.21 12.53 -7.61
C MET A 1 -7.05 12.28 -8.56
N VAL A 2 -6.22 11.27 -8.29
CA VAL A 2 -5.16 10.87 -9.22
C VAL A 2 -5.84 10.19 -10.41
N ASN A 3 -5.82 10.83 -11.57
CA ASN A 3 -6.47 10.29 -12.76
C ASN A 3 -5.59 9.18 -13.35
N ILE A 4 -6.01 7.92 -13.13
CA ILE A 4 -5.34 6.69 -13.61
C ILE A 4 -5.30 6.61 -15.16
N ALA A 5 -5.99 7.52 -15.87
CA ALA A 5 -6.11 7.53 -17.32
C ALA A 5 -4.80 7.68 -18.12
N ASN A 6 -3.65 7.95 -17.49
CA ASN A 6 -2.37 8.19 -18.16
C ASN A 6 -1.23 7.20 -17.80
N LEU A 7 -1.51 6.07 -17.16
CA LEU A 7 -0.51 5.01 -16.98
C LEU A 7 -0.34 4.22 -18.28
N ASP A 8 0.83 4.33 -18.89
CA ASP A 8 1.16 3.54 -20.08
C ASP A 8 1.50 2.09 -19.71
N ARG A 9 1.80 1.27 -20.72
CA ARG A 9 2.13 -0.15 -20.52
C ARG A 9 3.33 -0.33 -19.59
N PHE A 10 4.38 0.48 -19.75
CA PHE A 10 5.61 0.36 -18.97
C PHE A 10 5.40 0.77 -17.52
N ASP A 11 4.59 1.81 -17.27
CA ASP A 11 4.25 2.19 -15.89
C ASP A 11 3.53 1.04 -15.16
N ARG A 12 2.60 0.36 -15.84
CA ARG A 12 1.88 -0.81 -15.25
C ARG A 12 2.82 -1.98 -15.01
N GLU A 13 3.74 -2.23 -15.93
CA GLU A 13 4.72 -3.31 -15.80
C GLU A 13 5.70 -3.03 -14.65
N ILE A 14 6.18 -1.78 -14.51
CA ILE A 14 6.97 -1.32 -13.36
C ILE A 14 6.22 -1.56 -12.06
N LEU A 15 4.95 -1.14 -11.95
CA LEU A 15 4.13 -1.34 -10.75
C LEU A 15 3.96 -2.83 -10.43
N ASN A 16 3.68 -3.66 -11.43
CA ASN A 16 3.54 -5.10 -11.24
C ASN A 16 4.80 -5.73 -10.67
N VAL A 17 5.98 -5.35 -11.17
CA VAL A 17 7.25 -5.86 -10.66
C VAL A 17 7.52 -5.35 -9.24
N LEU A 18 7.31 -4.06 -8.97
CA LEU A 18 7.53 -3.47 -7.65
C LEU A 18 6.57 -3.99 -6.57
N MET A 19 5.32 -4.31 -6.93
CA MET A 19 4.38 -4.93 -5.99
C MET A 19 4.79 -6.36 -5.59
N GLN A 20 5.55 -7.06 -6.45
CA GLN A 20 6.08 -8.39 -6.17
C GLN A 20 7.42 -8.33 -5.43
N ASP A 21 8.28 -7.39 -5.83
CA ASP A 21 9.59 -7.14 -5.23
C ASP A 21 9.85 -5.64 -5.13
N GLY A 22 9.44 -5.07 -4.00
CA GLY A 22 9.61 -3.63 -3.74
C GLY A 22 11.06 -3.20 -3.52
N ARG A 23 12.02 -4.14 -3.43
CA ARG A 23 13.45 -3.86 -3.23
C ARG A 23 14.29 -4.11 -4.48
N ILE A 24 13.67 -4.47 -5.60
CA ILE A 24 14.37 -4.71 -6.87
C ILE A 24 15.23 -3.51 -7.27
N SER A 25 16.43 -3.77 -7.77
CA SER A 25 17.31 -2.70 -8.26
C SER A 25 16.72 -2.07 -9.53
N ILE A 26 17.01 -0.78 -9.76
CA ILE A 26 16.60 -0.13 -11.03
C ILE A 26 17.17 -0.85 -12.24
N LEU A 27 18.36 -1.46 -12.13
CA LEU A 27 18.98 -2.22 -13.21
C LEU A 27 18.15 -3.46 -13.54
N ASP A 28 17.85 -4.31 -12.55
CA ASP A 28 17.09 -5.54 -12.74
C ASP A 28 15.64 -5.25 -13.16
N LEU A 29 15.04 -4.19 -12.60
CA LEU A 29 13.73 -3.72 -13.00
C LEU A 29 13.73 -3.30 -14.47
N SER A 30 14.79 -2.63 -14.92
CA SER A 30 14.92 -2.18 -16.31
C SER A 30 15.07 -3.34 -17.28
N ASP A 31 15.82 -4.38 -16.89
CA ASP A 31 15.95 -5.61 -17.66
C ASP A 31 14.61 -6.35 -17.78
N ARG A 32 13.83 -6.43 -16.69
CA ARG A 32 12.50 -7.06 -16.69
C ARG A 32 11.48 -6.32 -17.56
N VAL A 33 11.50 -4.99 -17.53
CA VAL A 33 10.53 -4.13 -18.23
C VAL A 33 10.95 -3.86 -19.69
N GLY A 34 12.19 -4.19 -20.08
CA GLY A 34 12.70 -4.02 -21.43
C GLY A 34 13.03 -2.56 -21.79
N LEU A 35 13.46 -1.76 -20.82
CA LEU A 35 13.87 -0.36 -20.98
C LEU A 35 15.28 -0.14 -20.43
N SER A 36 15.93 0.96 -20.79
CA SER A 36 17.20 1.33 -20.13
C SER A 36 16.96 1.82 -18.69
N PRO A 37 17.98 1.79 -17.81
CA PRO A 37 17.82 2.17 -16.40
C PRO A 37 17.31 3.61 -16.18
N THR A 38 17.77 4.58 -16.99
CA THR A 38 17.40 5.99 -16.84
C THR A 38 15.90 6.28 -17.00
N PRO A 39 15.21 5.85 -18.07
CA PRO A 39 13.76 6.06 -18.19
C PRO A 39 12.96 5.32 -17.11
N VAL A 40 13.39 4.13 -16.67
CA VAL A 40 12.73 3.40 -15.58
C VAL A 40 12.81 4.16 -14.28
N SER A 41 14.00 4.64 -13.91
CA SER A 41 14.19 5.48 -12.72
C SER A 41 13.31 6.73 -12.73
N ARG A 42 13.22 7.43 -13.88
CA ARG A 42 12.34 8.61 -14.02
C ARG A 42 10.87 8.26 -13.88
N ARG A 43 10.44 7.09 -14.37
CA ARG A 43 9.05 6.64 -14.27
C ARG A 43 8.68 6.28 -12.84
N VAL A 44 9.50 5.50 -12.14
CA VAL A 44 9.31 5.19 -10.71
C VAL A 44 9.15 6.46 -9.90
N LYS A 45 10.10 7.39 -10.04
CA LYS A 45 10.03 8.69 -9.34
C LYS A 45 8.75 9.46 -9.65
N ARG A 46 8.33 9.50 -10.92
CA ARG A 46 7.07 10.16 -11.31
C ARG A 46 5.85 9.49 -10.66
N LEU A 47 5.84 8.15 -10.56
CA LEU A 47 4.75 7.40 -9.93
C LEU A 47 4.68 7.65 -8.41
N GLU A 48 5.84 7.78 -7.76
CA GLU A 48 5.95 8.20 -6.36
C GLU A 48 5.48 9.64 -6.16
N ASP A 49 6.02 10.58 -6.93
CA ASP A 49 5.68 12.02 -6.86
C ASP A 49 4.18 12.26 -7.13
N ALA A 50 3.56 11.43 -7.98
CA ALA A 50 2.13 11.48 -8.28
C ALA A 50 1.23 10.80 -7.23
N GLY A 51 1.81 10.16 -6.21
CA GLY A 51 1.08 9.41 -5.19
C GLY A 51 0.44 8.11 -5.70
N VAL A 52 0.86 7.61 -6.86
CA VAL A 52 0.45 6.29 -7.37
C VAL A 52 1.16 5.20 -6.57
N ILE A 53 2.47 5.39 -6.32
CA ILE A 53 3.21 4.60 -5.33
C ILE A 53 3.12 5.35 -4.01
N THR A 54 2.37 4.79 -3.06
CA THR A 54 2.14 5.42 -1.75
C THR A 54 3.24 5.12 -0.74
N GLY A 55 4.04 4.08 -0.98
CA GLY A 55 5.16 3.71 -0.14
C GLY A 55 5.69 2.32 -0.47
N TYR A 56 6.73 1.93 0.26
CA TYR A 56 7.34 0.60 0.23
C TYR A 56 7.32 0.05 1.64
N THR A 57 6.87 -1.19 1.78
CA THR A 57 6.79 -1.87 3.08
C THR A 57 7.52 -3.20 3.06
N ALA A 58 7.95 -3.65 4.22
CA ALA A 58 8.43 -5.02 4.42
C ALA A 58 7.26 -5.88 4.89
N LEU A 59 7.02 -6.99 4.21
CA LEU A 59 6.16 -8.05 4.73
C LEU A 59 7.00 -8.89 5.69
N VAL A 60 6.52 -9.03 6.92
CA VAL A 60 7.21 -9.73 8.00
C VAL A 60 6.37 -10.91 8.46
N ASP A 61 7.05 -11.93 9.00
CA ASP A 61 6.40 -13.06 9.63
C ASP A 61 5.85 -12.63 11.01
N GLU A 62 4.52 -12.57 11.12
CA GLU A 62 3.81 -12.17 12.33
C GLU A 62 4.05 -13.15 13.49
N GLU A 63 4.14 -14.46 13.21
CA GLU A 63 4.37 -15.50 14.22
C GLU A 63 5.79 -15.37 14.79
N ALA A 64 6.78 -15.16 13.93
CA ALA A 64 8.17 -14.93 14.36
C ALA A 64 8.34 -13.67 15.22
N LEU A 65 7.44 -12.69 15.08
CA LEU A 65 7.41 -11.47 15.89
C LEU A 65 6.60 -11.61 17.19
N GLY A 66 6.00 -12.79 17.45
CA GLY A 66 5.22 -13.06 18.64
C GLY A 66 3.73 -12.70 18.52
N PHE A 67 3.25 -12.35 17.32
CA PHE A 67 1.84 -12.11 17.03
C PHE A 67 1.16 -13.41 16.54
N GLY A 68 1.17 -14.43 17.39
CA GLY A 68 0.71 -15.79 17.00
C GLY A 68 -0.80 -15.94 16.79
N ILE A 69 -1.59 -14.88 16.92
CA ILE A 69 -3.05 -14.90 16.72
C ILE A 69 -3.48 -13.63 15.98
N SER A 70 -4.19 -13.83 14.88
CA SER A 70 -4.92 -12.77 14.17
C SER A 70 -6.43 -13.04 14.28
N VAL A 71 -7.22 -12.00 14.53
CA VAL A 71 -8.66 -12.10 14.74
C VAL A 71 -9.42 -11.08 13.89
N PHE A 72 -10.59 -11.49 13.39
CA PHE A 72 -11.56 -10.57 12.80
C PHE A 72 -12.61 -10.21 13.84
N VAL A 73 -12.82 -8.92 14.07
CA VAL A 73 -13.82 -8.40 15.01
C VAL A 73 -14.89 -7.65 14.25
N SER A 74 -16.16 -8.03 14.44
CA SER A 74 -17.30 -7.25 13.96
C SER A 74 -17.81 -6.39 15.11
N VAL A 75 -17.84 -5.07 14.90
CA VAL A 75 -18.30 -4.09 15.89
C VAL A 75 -19.57 -3.44 15.39
N ARG A 76 -20.60 -3.43 16.24
CA ARG A 76 -21.83 -2.68 16.01
C ARG A 76 -21.90 -1.50 16.97
N LEU A 77 -21.90 -0.28 16.45
CA LEU A 77 -22.09 0.91 17.27
C LEU A 77 -23.56 1.04 17.69
N GLU A 78 -23.78 1.49 18.92
CA GLU A 78 -25.12 1.79 19.45
C GLU A 78 -25.77 2.94 18.66
N LYS A 79 -24.96 3.94 18.26
CA LYS A 79 -25.37 5.09 17.45
C LYS A 79 -24.50 5.17 16.22
N GLN A 80 -25.12 5.18 15.04
CA GLN A 80 -24.45 5.37 13.75
C GLN A 80 -24.65 6.82 13.29
N ILE A 81 -24.07 7.75 14.05
CA ILE A 81 -24.03 9.18 13.72
C ILE A 81 -22.57 9.59 13.52
N ASP A 82 -22.32 10.61 12.70
CA ASP A 82 -20.98 11.04 12.29
C ASP A 82 -20.00 11.22 13.46
N VAL A 83 -20.47 11.82 14.57
CA VAL A 83 -19.65 12.04 15.77
C VAL A 83 -19.22 10.72 16.41
N ALA A 84 -20.14 9.77 16.56
CA ALA A 84 -19.85 8.47 17.17
C ALA A 84 -18.94 7.61 16.28
N LEU A 85 -19.11 7.70 14.96
CA LEU A 85 -18.22 7.05 14.00
C LEU A 85 -16.80 7.62 14.07
N ALA A 86 -16.66 8.95 14.06
CA ALA A 86 -15.36 9.62 14.14
C ALA A 86 -14.63 9.33 15.46
N GLU A 87 -15.34 9.32 16.59
CA GLU A 87 -14.77 8.93 17.89
C GLU A 87 -14.25 7.49 17.87
N PHE A 88 -15.03 6.56 17.32
CA PHE A 88 -14.63 5.16 17.19
C PHE A 88 -13.41 4.99 16.27
N GLU A 89 -13.42 5.60 15.08
CA GLU A 89 -12.29 5.55 14.13
C GLU A 89 -11.00 6.10 14.75
N ASN A 90 -11.08 7.20 15.48
CA ASN A 90 -9.92 7.79 16.16
C ASN A 90 -9.37 6.87 17.25
N ALA A 91 -10.25 6.23 18.03
CA ALA A 91 -9.83 5.28 19.06
C ALA A 91 -9.15 4.04 18.44
N ILE A 92 -9.73 3.49 17.38
CA ILE A 92 -9.18 2.33 16.66
C ILE A 92 -7.83 2.65 16.02
N ARG A 93 -7.68 3.82 15.38
CA ARG A 93 -6.40 4.21 14.76
C ARG A 93 -5.25 4.37 15.77
N ALA A 94 -5.56 4.64 17.04
CA ALA A 94 -4.57 4.74 18.10
C ALA A 94 -4.11 3.37 18.64
N MET A 95 -4.76 2.27 18.25
CA MET A 95 -4.45 0.90 18.67
C MET A 95 -3.49 0.25 17.66
N PRO A 96 -2.18 0.10 17.97
CA PRO A 96 -1.21 -0.48 17.04
C PRO A 96 -1.51 -1.94 16.67
N GLU A 97 -2.27 -2.66 17.50
CA GLU A 97 -2.75 -4.01 17.23
C GLU A 97 -3.85 -4.08 16.16
N VAL A 98 -4.48 -2.96 15.82
CA VAL A 98 -5.50 -2.90 14.75
C VAL A 98 -4.82 -2.57 13.43
N VAL A 99 -4.63 -3.60 12.60
CA VAL A 99 -3.97 -3.48 11.30
C VAL A 99 -4.88 -2.82 10.26
N ASP A 100 -6.16 -3.17 10.25
CA ASP A 100 -7.15 -2.67 9.30
C ASP A 100 -8.53 -2.51 9.95
N CYS A 101 -9.27 -1.49 9.52
CA CYS A 101 -10.65 -1.24 9.95
C CYS A 101 -11.50 -0.77 8.77
N TRP A 102 -12.64 -1.42 8.55
CA TRP A 102 -13.53 -1.16 7.42
C TRP A 102 -14.95 -0.93 7.91
N LEU A 103 -15.64 0.04 7.30
CA LEU A 103 -17.08 0.22 7.48
C LEU A 103 -17.81 -0.76 6.55
N MET A 104 -18.72 -1.56 7.11
CA MET A 104 -19.50 -2.57 6.38
C MET A 104 -20.97 -2.16 6.26
#